data_AF-A0A955IHI4-F1
#
_entry.id   AF-A0A955IHI4-F1
#
_cell.length_a   1.000
_cell.length_b   1.000
_cell.length_c   1.000
_cell.angle_alpha   90.00
_cell.angle_beta   90.00
_cell.angle_gamma   90.00
#
_symmetry.space_group_name_H-M   'P 1'
#
loop_
_entity.id
_entity.type
_entity.pdbx_description
1 polymer ?
#
loop_
_entity_poly.entity_id
_entity_poly.type
_entity_poly.pdbx_seq_one_letter_code
_entity_poly.pdbx_strand_id
1 'polypeptide(L)'
;MTALNTLYLRLEGPLQAWGDTSKFVIRRSMDAPTKSGVLGLICCALGLSRAAARDHLAELNTLTMGVRLDRPGTRWWDYHTVGAKCGLMRADGKGIKHTASTGEIETLVTRREYLADAGFLVALQGEAELIGRVASALAAPVWPVFLGRRSCPPSVPVRARPFPGEGWANPSSHDSLPAALSAVPLRPRCQGEAIPAEVATLIEWRPAGVDDIAPDEAEVWYDTPVSFDPPVHQPRLVLRGSMAVDGGPPVLRRPPSPPRPRADYKNAEYRKRRAARLEADHGLCVFCKNAATTVQHITYRRAGGNEAPGDLCALCRLCHDAVTMIEYGMGLGLDRIDPTQPRWRDEILRTRGEILSFRSEDKRRRALREALREAPEDIRREVLEEGEA
;
A
#
# COMPACT_ATOMS: atom_id res chain seq x y z
N MET A 1 -17.94 9.60 -40.64
CA MET A 1 -17.64 9.25 -39.25
C MET A 1 -16.15 8.99 -39.17
N THR A 2 -15.43 9.67 -38.28
CA THR A 2 -13.99 9.43 -38.06
C THR A 2 -13.79 8.02 -37.53
N ALA A 3 -12.84 7.27 -38.10
CA ALA A 3 -12.58 5.90 -37.69
C ALA A 3 -12.03 5.87 -36.25
N LEU A 4 -12.53 4.93 -35.43
CA LEU A 4 -12.09 4.77 -34.05
C LEU A 4 -10.72 4.09 -34.03
N ASN A 5 -9.66 4.88 -33.85
CA ASN A 5 -8.28 4.44 -33.99
C ASN A 5 -7.57 4.21 -32.65
N THR A 6 -8.22 4.50 -31.51
CA THR A 6 -7.57 4.48 -30.19
C THR A 6 -8.36 3.65 -29.19
N LEU A 7 -7.66 2.76 -28.47
CA LEU A 7 -8.16 1.93 -27.39
C LEU A 7 -7.44 2.23 -26.08
N TYR A 8 -8.19 2.46 -25.01
CA TYR A 8 -7.65 2.71 -23.68
C TYR A 8 -7.69 1.47 -22.79
N LEU A 9 -6.58 1.15 -22.15
CA LEU A 9 -6.46 0.13 -21.12
C LEU A 9 -6.15 0.78 -19.78
N ARG A 10 -6.86 0.38 -18.73
CA ARG A 10 -6.55 0.78 -17.35
C ARG A 10 -5.88 -0.38 -16.64
N LEU A 11 -4.58 -0.23 -16.40
CA LEU A 11 -3.74 -1.23 -15.75
C LEU A 11 -3.54 -0.81 -14.30
N GLU A 12 -4.48 -1.22 -13.46
CA GLU A 12 -4.51 -0.93 -12.03
C GLU A 12 -4.73 -2.22 -11.25
N GLY A 13 -3.98 -2.40 -10.17
CA GLY A 13 -4.06 -3.55 -9.29
C GLY A 13 -3.14 -3.37 -8.08
N PRO A 14 -3.29 -4.20 -7.04
CA PRO A 14 -2.46 -4.09 -5.83
C PRO A 14 -0.97 -4.33 -6.12
N LEU A 15 -0.68 -5.24 -7.05
CA LEU A 15 0.67 -5.56 -7.53
C LEU A 15 0.65 -5.67 -9.05
N GLN A 16 1.74 -5.25 -9.69
CA GLN A 16 2.00 -5.45 -11.12
C GLN A 16 3.45 -5.91 -11.33
N ALA A 17 3.76 -6.52 -12.47
CA ALA A 17 5.13 -6.88 -12.80
C ALA A 17 5.39 -6.93 -14.31
N TRP A 18 6.13 -5.96 -14.82
CA TRP A 18 6.42 -5.81 -16.24
C TRP A 18 7.86 -6.19 -16.51
N GLY A 19 8.08 -7.48 -16.80
CA GLY A 19 9.43 -8.03 -16.92
C GLY A 19 10.22 -7.43 -18.09
N ASP A 20 11.51 -7.21 -17.84
CA ASP A 20 12.54 -6.95 -18.86
C ASP A 20 13.50 -8.17 -18.94
N THR A 21 14.73 -7.99 -19.43
CA THR A 21 15.89 -8.89 -19.55
C THR A 21 16.35 -9.59 -18.25
N SER A 22 15.42 -10.09 -17.45
CA SER A 22 15.69 -10.89 -16.27
C SER A 22 15.74 -12.38 -16.60
N LYS A 23 16.95 -12.94 -16.65
CA LYS A 23 17.15 -14.39 -16.75
C LYS A 23 17.39 -14.97 -15.34
N PHE A 24 16.86 -16.18 -15.11
CA PHE A 24 17.13 -17.01 -13.92
C PHE A 24 16.43 -16.59 -12.60
N VAL A 25 17.21 -16.46 -11.51
CA VAL A 25 16.78 -16.41 -10.10
C VAL A 25 16.18 -15.05 -9.73
N ILE A 26 16.71 -13.99 -10.32
CA ILE A 26 16.29 -12.61 -10.07
C ILE A 26 15.38 -12.19 -11.22
N ARG A 27 14.15 -11.80 -10.90
CA ARG A 27 13.14 -11.37 -11.86
C ARG A 27 12.74 -9.93 -11.59
N ARG A 28 13.33 -9.00 -12.34
CA ARG A 28 13.06 -7.56 -12.23
C ARG A 28 11.75 -7.14 -12.90
N SER A 29 11.32 -5.93 -12.57
CA SER A 29 10.20 -5.24 -13.21
C SER A 29 10.63 -3.85 -13.68
N MET A 30 10.19 -3.49 -14.88
CA MET A 30 10.17 -2.12 -15.36
C MET A 30 9.22 -1.28 -14.51
N ASP A 31 9.40 0.05 -14.56
CA ASP A 31 8.58 1.05 -13.87
C ASP A 31 7.22 1.30 -14.52
N ALA A 32 6.98 0.72 -15.70
CA ALA A 32 5.76 0.87 -16.46
C ALA A 32 5.48 -0.38 -17.32
N PRO A 33 4.23 -0.54 -17.79
CA PRO A 33 3.85 -1.60 -18.72
C PRO A 33 4.74 -1.66 -19.96
N THR A 34 5.27 -2.85 -20.23
CA THR A 34 6.01 -3.15 -21.46
C THR A 34 5.05 -3.50 -22.59
N LYS A 35 5.43 -3.21 -23.84
CA LYS A 35 4.61 -3.54 -25.03
C LYS A 35 4.35 -5.03 -25.12
N SER A 36 5.35 -5.87 -24.87
CA SER A 36 5.20 -7.32 -24.79
C SER A 36 4.23 -7.78 -23.71
N GLY A 37 4.22 -7.13 -22.54
CA GLY A 37 3.28 -7.41 -21.46
C GLY A 37 1.84 -7.06 -21.85
N VAL A 38 1.64 -5.90 -22.48
CA VAL A 38 0.32 -5.43 -22.95
C VAL A 38 -0.19 -6.31 -24.09
N LEU A 39 0.63 -6.62 -25.08
CA LEU A 39 0.24 -7.49 -26.20
C LEU A 39 0.02 -8.94 -25.74
N GLY A 40 0.81 -9.44 -24.78
CA GLY A 40 0.58 -10.74 -24.16
C GLY A 40 -0.77 -10.82 -23.44
N LEU A 41 -1.17 -9.75 -22.73
CA LEU A 41 -2.50 -9.62 -22.14
C LEU A 41 -3.60 -9.65 -23.22
N ILE A 42 -3.40 -8.93 -24.34
CA ILE A 42 -4.33 -8.96 -25.47
C ILE A 42 -4.44 -10.36 -26.08
N CYS A 43 -3.34 -11.08 -26.25
CA CYS A 43 -3.36 -12.47 -26.69
C CYS A 43 -4.16 -13.38 -25.75
N CYS A 44 -4.09 -13.17 -24.43
CA CYS A 44 -4.96 -13.88 -23.48
C CYS A 44 -6.44 -13.57 -23.70
N ALA A 45 -6.78 -12.30 -23.95
CA ALA A 45 -8.16 -11.90 -24.24
C ALA A 45 -8.66 -12.51 -25.55
N LEU A 46 -7.81 -12.60 -26.58
CA LEU A 46 -8.10 -13.23 -27.87
C LEU A 46 -8.10 -14.77 -27.83
N GLY A 47 -7.62 -15.39 -26.75
CA GLY A 47 -7.51 -16.85 -26.64
C GLY A 47 -6.36 -17.46 -27.46
N LEU A 48 -5.32 -16.67 -27.75
CA LEU A 48 -4.19 -17.09 -28.57
C LEU A 48 -3.13 -17.81 -27.73
N SER A 49 -2.86 -19.08 -28.05
CA SER A 49 -1.77 -19.84 -27.42
C SER A 49 -0.42 -19.21 -27.74
N ARG A 50 0.64 -19.53 -26.99
CA ARG A 50 1.98 -18.98 -27.29
C ARG A 50 2.44 -19.30 -28.71
N ALA A 51 2.11 -20.48 -29.21
CA ALA A 51 2.41 -20.89 -30.58
C ALA A 51 1.59 -20.07 -31.60
N ALA A 52 0.26 -19.99 -31.40
CA ALA A 52 -0.62 -19.26 -32.32
C ALA A 52 -0.36 -17.75 -32.31
N ALA A 53 0.02 -17.18 -31.17
CA ALA A 53 0.33 -15.76 -31.05
C ALA A 53 1.42 -15.32 -32.03
N ARG A 54 2.38 -16.18 -32.35
CA ARG A 54 3.47 -15.88 -33.30
C ARG A 54 2.97 -15.34 -34.63
N ASP A 55 1.86 -15.88 -35.14
CA ASP A 55 1.29 -15.50 -36.44
C ASP A 55 0.47 -14.20 -36.37
N HIS A 56 0.14 -13.72 -35.17
CA HIS A 56 -0.62 -12.50 -34.93
C HIS A 56 0.23 -11.33 -34.40
N LEU A 57 1.43 -11.59 -33.89
CA LEU A 57 2.26 -10.56 -33.27
C LEU A 57 2.69 -9.49 -34.28
N ALA A 58 2.92 -9.83 -35.55
CA ALA A 58 3.24 -8.84 -36.58
C ALA A 58 2.13 -7.79 -36.75
N GLU A 59 0.87 -8.24 -36.82
CA GLU A 59 -0.31 -7.38 -36.89
C GLU A 59 -0.48 -6.57 -35.60
N LEU A 60 -0.38 -7.20 -34.43
CA LEU A 60 -0.51 -6.51 -33.13
C LEU A 60 0.60 -5.48 -32.90
N ASN A 61 1.81 -5.72 -33.40
CA ASN A 61 2.93 -4.78 -33.30
C ASN A 61 2.73 -3.54 -34.15
N THR A 62 1.79 -3.51 -35.11
CA THR A 62 1.43 -2.29 -35.84
C THR A 62 0.84 -1.22 -34.92
N LEU A 63 0.22 -1.61 -33.80
CA LEU A 63 -0.29 -0.69 -32.79
C LEU A 63 0.84 0.10 -32.15
N THR A 64 0.71 1.43 -32.12
CA THR A 64 1.58 2.31 -31.34
C THR A 64 1.07 2.38 -29.91
N MET A 65 1.98 2.53 -28.94
CA MET A 65 1.63 2.51 -27.52
C MET A 65 2.09 3.77 -26.81
N GLY A 66 1.15 4.43 -26.12
CA GLY A 66 1.41 5.49 -25.15
C GLY A 66 1.00 5.02 -23.75
N VAL A 67 1.76 5.41 -22.74
CA VAL A 67 1.50 5.08 -21.34
C VAL A 67 1.54 6.37 -20.53
N ARG A 68 0.49 6.62 -19.77
CA ARG A 68 0.44 7.65 -18.74
C ARG A 68 0.53 7.01 -17.37
N LEU A 69 1.51 7.45 -16.58
CA LEU A 69 1.77 6.95 -15.25
C LEU A 69 0.90 7.69 -14.24
N ASP A 70 -0.41 7.35 -14.20
CA ASP A 70 -1.37 7.92 -13.24
C ASP A 70 -0.85 7.79 -11.80
N ARG A 71 -0.25 6.62 -11.48
CA ARG A 71 0.49 6.37 -10.24
C ARG A 71 1.71 5.49 -10.55
N PRO A 72 2.95 5.96 -10.31
CA PRO A 72 4.15 5.16 -10.58
C PRO A 72 4.25 3.92 -9.69
N GLY A 73 3.64 3.97 -8.50
CA GLY A 73 3.71 2.91 -7.49
C GLY A 73 5.07 2.82 -6.81
N THR A 74 5.23 1.80 -5.98
CA THR A 74 6.45 1.55 -5.21
C THR A 74 7.03 0.20 -5.59
N ARG A 75 8.32 0.15 -5.94
CA ARG A 75 9.02 -1.14 -6.17
C ARG A 75 9.11 -1.94 -4.88
N TRP A 76 8.78 -3.24 -4.98
CA TRP A 76 8.80 -4.18 -3.86
C TRP A 76 9.48 -5.49 -4.26
N TRP A 77 10.20 -6.12 -3.33
CA TRP A 77 10.83 -7.42 -3.52
C TRP A 77 10.07 -8.54 -2.82
N ASP A 78 9.75 -9.59 -3.57
CA ASP A 78 9.18 -10.84 -3.07
C ASP A 78 10.25 -11.92 -2.98
N TYR A 79 10.42 -12.49 -1.79
CA TYR A 79 11.27 -13.67 -1.55
C TYR A 79 10.42 -14.92 -1.78
N HIS A 80 10.65 -15.57 -2.92
CA HIS A 80 9.73 -16.58 -3.44
C HIS A 80 10.41 -17.94 -3.55
N THR A 81 10.01 -18.88 -2.71
CA THR A 81 10.52 -20.26 -2.68
C THR A 81 9.61 -21.21 -3.47
N VAL A 82 10.22 -22.20 -4.12
CA VAL A 82 9.51 -23.26 -4.86
C VAL A 82 10.13 -24.61 -4.49
N GLY A 83 9.28 -25.63 -4.36
CA GLY A 83 9.72 -27.00 -4.08
C GLY A 83 9.81 -27.29 -2.58
N ALA A 84 10.42 -26.40 -1.78
CA ALA A 84 10.56 -26.57 -0.32
C ALA A 84 10.82 -28.05 0.08
N LYS A 85 10.03 -28.60 1.01
CA LYS A 85 10.07 -30.03 1.38
C LYS A 85 9.28 -30.95 0.44
N CYS A 86 8.60 -30.41 -0.57
CA CYS A 86 7.75 -31.13 -1.51
C CYS A 86 8.48 -31.56 -2.79
N GLY A 87 9.67 -31.02 -3.06
CA GLY A 87 10.47 -31.36 -4.24
C GLY A 87 10.19 -30.49 -5.46
N LEU A 88 11.25 -30.18 -6.19
CA LEU A 88 11.18 -29.56 -7.51
C LEU A 88 11.54 -30.61 -8.56
N MET A 89 10.66 -30.85 -9.55
CA MET A 89 10.99 -31.74 -10.67
C MET A 89 12.15 -31.16 -11.48
N ARG A 90 13.09 -32.02 -11.88
CA ARG A 90 14.20 -31.63 -12.76
C ARG A 90 13.68 -31.24 -14.15
N ALA A 91 14.42 -30.37 -14.82
CA ALA A 91 14.08 -29.90 -16.17
C ALA A 91 14.06 -31.01 -17.23
N ASP A 92 14.83 -32.09 -17.01
CA ASP A 92 14.85 -33.30 -17.84
C ASP A 92 13.70 -34.28 -17.51
N GLY A 93 12.86 -33.96 -16.53
CA GLY A 93 11.78 -34.83 -16.05
C GLY A 93 12.25 -36.04 -15.25
N LYS A 94 13.54 -36.20 -14.97
CA LYS A 94 14.13 -37.40 -14.36
C LYS A 94 14.15 -37.34 -12.83
N GLY A 95 13.02 -36.98 -12.23
CA GLY A 95 12.81 -37.02 -10.77
C GLY A 95 13.02 -35.69 -10.04
N ILE A 96 12.97 -35.74 -8.71
CA ILE A 96 13.08 -34.58 -7.83
C ILE A 96 14.53 -34.11 -7.74
N LYS A 97 14.74 -32.80 -7.65
CA LYS A 97 16.05 -32.18 -7.50
C LYS A 97 16.52 -32.29 -6.04
N HIS A 98 17.74 -32.77 -5.84
CA HIS A 98 18.39 -32.90 -4.53
C HIS A 98 19.68 -32.09 -4.50
N THR A 99 19.96 -31.50 -3.35
CA THR A 99 21.20 -30.78 -3.08
C THR A 99 22.36 -31.76 -3.07
N ALA A 100 23.34 -31.58 -3.96
CA ALA A 100 24.45 -32.53 -4.13
C ALA A 100 25.29 -32.76 -2.86
N SER A 101 25.41 -31.75 -1.99
CA SER A 101 26.22 -31.82 -0.76
C SER A 101 25.50 -32.49 0.40
N THR A 102 24.18 -32.34 0.52
CA THR A 102 23.40 -32.84 1.69
C THR A 102 22.48 -34.01 1.36
N GLY A 103 22.20 -34.25 0.08
CA GLY A 103 21.21 -35.24 -0.38
C GLY A 103 19.75 -34.83 -0.11
N GLU A 104 19.52 -33.69 0.53
CA GLU A 104 18.17 -33.20 0.85
C GLU A 104 17.46 -32.65 -0.39
N ILE A 105 16.13 -32.58 -0.31
CA ILE A 105 15.31 -32.00 -1.36
C ILE A 105 15.71 -30.53 -1.59
N GLU A 106 16.05 -30.18 -2.82
CA GLU A 106 16.49 -28.84 -3.16
C GLU A 106 15.30 -27.86 -3.24
N THR A 107 15.45 -26.70 -2.61
CA THR A 107 14.50 -25.59 -2.70
C THR A 107 15.01 -24.54 -3.68
N LEU A 108 14.23 -24.23 -4.71
CA LEU A 108 14.54 -23.12 -5.60
C LEU A 108 14.07 -21.81 -4.95
N VAL A 109 15.03 -20.96 -4.60
CA VAL A 109 14.75 -19.60 -4.14
C VAL A 109 14.80 -18.66 -5.34
N THR A 110 13.78 -17.82 -5.50
CA THR A 110 13.76 -16.74 -6.51
C THR A 110 13.45 -15.41 -5.84
N ARG A 111 13.95 -14.31 -6.40
CA ARG A 111 13.62 -12.95 -5.94
C ARG A 111 12.92 -12.22 -7.06
N ARG A 112 11.70 -11.74 -6.81
CA ARG A 112 10.84 -11.17 -7.84
C ARG A 112 10.44 -9.75 -7.47
N GLU A 113 10.73 -8.80 -8.35
CA GLU A 113 10.27 -7.42 -8.19
C GLU A 113 8.83 -7.26 -8.66
N TYR A 114 8.07 -6.47 -7.92
CA TYR A 114 6.72 -6.02 -8.27
C TYR A 114 6.64 -4.50 -8.12
N LEU A 115 5.69 -3.89 -8.82
CA LEU A 115 5.20 -2.55 -8.55
C LEU A 115 3.96 -2.66 -7.68
N ALA A 116 4.04 -2.15 -6.45
CA ALA A 116 2.92 -2.06 -5.54
C ALA A 116 2.16 -0.74 -5.76
N ASP A 117 0.83 -0.81 -5.74
CA ASP A 117 -0.05 0.37 -5.81
C ASP A 117 0.14 1.25 -7.07
N ALA A 118 0.65 0.65 -8.15
CA ALA A 118 0.81 1.32 -9.43
C ALA A 118 -0.51 1.37 -10.21
N GLY A 119 -0.67 2.43 -11.01
CA GLY A 119 -1.81 2.63 -11.89
C GLY A 119 -1.38 3.30 -13.19
N PHE A 120 -1.72 2.69 -14.31
CA PHE A 120 -1.36 3.19 -15.64
C PHE A 120 -2.58 3.29 -16.54
N LEU A 121 -2.63 4.35 -17.34
CA LEU A 121 -3.49 4.42 -18.51
C LEU A 121 -2.63 4.14 -19.74
N VAL A 122 -2.97 3.10 -20.49
CA VAL A 122 -2.31 2.77 -21.76
C VAL A 122 -3.25 3.15 -22.90
N ALA A 123 -2.76 3.91 -23.88
CA ALA A 123 -3.43 4.14 -25.16
C ALA A 123 -2.74 3.30 -26.23
N LEU A 124 -3.52 2.48 -26.95
CA LEU A 124 -3.09 1.77 -28.13
C LEU A 124 -3.74 2.43 -29.35
N GLN A 125 -2.95 2.86 -30.32
CA GLN A 125 -3.43 3.53 -31.51
C GLN A 125 -3.06 2.75 -32.77
N GLY A 126 -3.97 2.64 -33.73
CA GLY A 126 -3.76 1.92 -34.98
C GLY A 126 -5.00 1.81 -35.85
N GLU A 127 -5.03 0.79 -36.70
CA GLU A 127 -6.10 0.54 -37.66
C GLU A 127 -7.42 0.17 -36.94
N ALA A 128 -8.54 0.69 -37.42
CA ALA A 128 -9.80 0.71 -36.69
C ALA A 128 -10.43 -0.69 -36.54
N GLU A 129 -10.27 -1.57 -37.53
CA GLU A 129 -10.74 -2.96 -37.44
C GLU A 129 -9.95 -3.74 -36.38
N LEU A 130 -8.63 -3.56 -36.33
CA LEU A 130 -7.79 -4.15 -35.29
C LEU A 130 -8.18 -3.64 -33.90
N ILE A 131 -8.35 -2.33 -33.73
CA ILE A 131 -8.81 -1.71 -32.49
C ILE A 131 -10.17 -2.28 -32.06
N GLY A 132 -11.12 -2.41 -32.98
CA GLY A 132 -12.43 -3.00 -32.74
C GLY A 132 -12.35 -4.46 -32.27
N ARG A 133 -11.54 -5.30 -32.93
CA ARG A 133 -11.30 -6.69 -32.52
C ARG A 133 -10.73 -6.79 -31.11
N VAL A 134 -9.68 -6.02 -30.81
CA VAL A 134 -9.03 -6.03 -29.49
C VAL A 134 -9.99 -5.52 -28.42
N ALA A 135 -10.75 -4.46 -28.69
CA ALA A 135 -11.74 -3.92 -27.75
C ALA A 135 -12.87 -4.90 -27.43
N SER A 136 -13.31 -5.69 -28.42
CA SER A 136 -14.30 -6.75 -28.26
C SER A 136 -13.75 -7.89 -27.41
N ALA A 137 -12.53 -8.38 -27.72
CA ALA A 137 -11.88 -9.44 -26.95
C ALA A 137 -11.66 -9.07 -25.49
N LEU A 138 -11.24 -7.83 -25.20
CA LEU A 138 -11.06 -7.35 -23.83
C LEU A 138 -12.37 -7.14 -23.06
N ALA A 139 -13.51 -7.03 -23.74
CA ALA A 139 -14.81 -6.97 -23.08
C ALA A 139 -15.27 -8.34 -22.56
N ALA A 140 -14.84 -9.43 -23.22
CA ALA A 140 -15.16 -10.80 -22.87
C ALA A 140 -13.92 -11.71 -23.11
N PRO A 141 -12.90 -11.62 -22.25
CA PRO A 141 -11.63 -12.30 -22.50
C PRO A 141 -11.77 -13.81 -22.41
N VAL A 142 -11.17 -14.54 -23.37
CA VAL A 142 -11.20 -16.01 -23.41
C VAL A 142 -10.43 -16.62 -22.23
N TRP A 143 -9.29 -16.03 -21.85
CA TRP A 143 -8.50 -16.45 -20.69
C TRP A 143 -8.39 -15.34 -19.63
N PRO A 144 -8.11 -15.71 -18.36
CA PRO A 144 -7.86 -14.73 -17.32
C PRO A 144 -6.73 -13.76 -17.69
N VAL A 145 -7.04 -12.46 -17.68
CA VAL A 145 -6.06 -11.39 -17.88
C VAL A 145 -5.40 -11.02 -16.55
N PHE A 146 -4.10 -10.73 -16.58
CA PHE A 146 -3.31 -10.39 -15.40
C PHE A 146 -2.25 -9.33 -15.74
N LEU A 147 -1.83 -8.56 -14.74
CA LEU A 147 -0.88 -7.45 -14.88
C LEU A 147 0.56 -7.97 -14.84
N GLY A 148 0.94 -8.61 -15.94
CA GLY A 148 2.26 -9.20 -16.18
C GLY A 148 2.43 -10.60 -15.60
N ARG A 149 2.28 -10.81 -14.29
CA ARG A 149 2.29 -12.16 -13.67
C ARG A 149 0.90 -12.60 -13.27
N ARG A 150 0.61 -13.91 -13.35
CA ARG A 150 -0.70 -14.49 -13.02
C ARG A 150 -1.18 -14.18 -11.59
N SER A 151 -0.26 -13.92 -10.66
CA SER A 151 -0.55 -13.50 -9.28
C SER A 151 -0.98 -12.04 -9.13
N CYS A 152 -1.00 -11.27 -10.22
CA CYS A 152 -1.31 -9.84 -10.24
C CYS A 152 -2.68 -9.61 -10.93
N PRO A 153 -3.81 -9.85 -10.24
CA PRO A 153 -5.13 -9.59 -10.81
C PRO A 153 -5.35 -8.07 -10.95
N PRO A 154 -6.03 -7.62 -12.02
CA PRO A 154 -6.44 -6.22 -12.11
C PRO A 154 -7.55 -5.91 -11.10
N SER A 155 -7.52 -4.72 -10.49
CA SER A 155 -8.56 -4.24 -9.56
C SER A 155 -9.77 -3.63 -10.26
N VAL A 156 -9.64 -3.32 -11.54
CA VAL A 156 -10.68 -2.74 -12.41
C VAL A 156 -10.65 -3.45 -13.78
N PRO A 157 -11.74 -3.40 -14.57
CA PRO A 157 -11.72 -3.92 -15.93
C PRO A 157 -10.57 -3.32 -16.76
N VAL A 158 -9.79 -4.17 -17.43
CA VAL A 158 -8.62 -3.75 -18.20
C VAL A 158 -9.02 -2.83 -19.36
N ARG A 159 -10.11 -3.12 -20.08
CA ARG A 159 -10.69 -2.16 -21.02
C ARG A 159 -11.25 -0.99 -20.22
N ALA A 160 -10.61 0.17 -20.33
CA ALA A 160 -11.00 1.35 -19.57
C ALA A 160 -12.43 1.78 -19.96
N ARG A 161 -13.21 2.24 -18.98
CA ARG A 161 -14.59 2.69 -19.21
C ARG A 161 -14.80 4.07 -18.59
N PRO A 162 -15.55 4.98 -19.26
CA PRO A 162 -15.95 6.25 -18.66
C PRO A 162 -16.85 6.01 -17.45
N PHE A 163 -16.76 6.89 -16.45
CA PHE A 163 -17.75 6.96 -15.38
C PHE A 163 -18.97 7.75 -15.83
N PRO A 164 -20.15 7.57 -15.21
CA PRO A 164 -21.31 8.40 -15.49
C PRO A 164 -20.97 9.89 -15.41
N GLY A 165 -21.25 10.64 -16.47
CA GLY A 165 -20.96 12.06 -16.58
C GLY A 165 -19.60 12.43 -17.20
N GLU A 166 -18.73 11.46 -17.48
CA GLU A 166 -17.50 11.73 -18.24
C GLU A 166 -17.76 11.70 -19.76
N GLY A 167 -17.17 12.66 -20.48
CA GLY A 167 -17.42 12.91 -21.90
C GLY A 167 -16.55 12.14 -22.91
N TRP A 168 -15.91 11.03 -22.52
CA TRP A 168 -15.04 10.25 -23.40
C TRP A 168 -15.58 8.84 -23.66
N ALA A 169 -15.14 8.23 -24.76
CA ALA A 169 -15.56 6.90 -25.20
C ALA A 169 -14.34 5.97 -25.39
N ASN A 170 -14.58 4.66 -25.42
CA ASN A 170 -13.54 3.69 -25.66
C ASN A 170 -14.06 2.49 -26.47
N PRO A 171 -13.64 2.30 -27.74
CA PRO A 171 -12.64 3.09 -28.48
C PRO A 171 -13.03 4.54 -28.81
N SER A 172 -12.05 5.37 -29.17
CA SER A 172 -12.24 6.77 -29.64
C SER A 172 -11.29 7.10 -30.81
N SER A 173 -11.42 8.32 -31.35
CA SER A 173 -10.60 8.81 -32.47
C SER A 173 -9.75 10.00 -32.02
N HIS A 174 -8.43 9.93 -32.24
CA HIS A 174 -7.46 10.97 -31.91
C HIS A 174 -6.37 11.08 -32.98
N ASP A 175 -5.80 12.26 -33.15
CA ASP A 175 -4.72 12.50 -34.11
C ASP A 175 -3.36 11.95 -33.63
N SER A 176 -3.16 11.85 -32.31
CA SER A 176 -1.90 11.43 -31.72
C SER A 176 -2.06 10.79 -30.33
N LEU A 177 -1.05 10.03 -29.91
CA LEU A 177 -1.00 9.43 -28.57
C LEU A 177 -1.04 10.49 -27.42
N PRO A 178 -0.33 11.62 -27.47
CA PRO A 178 -0.49 12.69 -26.49
C PRO A 178 -1.94 13.23 -26.39
N ALA A 179 -2.60 13.43 -27.54
CA ALA A 179 -3.99 13.89 -27.57
C ALA A 179 -4.96 12.83 -27.00
N ALA A 180 -4.70 11.55 -27.28
CA ALA A 180 -5.45 10.45 -26.71
C ALA A 180 -5.27 10.36 -25.18
N LEU A 181 -4.03 10.38 -24.69
CA LEU A 181 -3.73 10.26 -23.27
C LEU A 181 -4.28 11.45 -22.44
N SER A 182 -4.36 12.65 -23.02
CA SER A 182 -4.94 13.83 -22.34
C SER A 182 -6.47 13.79 -22.30
N ALA A 183 -7.13 13.13 -23.26
CA ALA A 183 -8.59 13.09 -23.35
C ALA A 183 -9.28 12.28 -22.23
N VAL A 184 -8.54 11.42 -21.52
CA VAL A 184 -9.07 10.59 -20.43
C VAL A 184 -8.69 11.21 -19.09
N PRO A 185 -9.61 11.59 -18.20
CA PRO A 185 -9.26 12.20 -16.92
C PRO A 185 -8.49 11.25 -16.01
N LEU A 186 -7.55 11.78 -15.20
CA LEU A 186 -6.92 11.03 -14.13
C LEU A 186 -7.93 10.84 -13.01
N ARG A 187 -8.17 9.58 -12.60
CA ARG A 187 -9.07 9.32 -11.47
C ARG A 187 -8.29 9.04 -10.18
N PRO A 188 -8.54 9.81 -9.11
CA PRO A 188 -8.05 9.48 -7.78
C PRO A 188 -8.69 8.18 -7.28
N ARG A 189 -7.98 7.43 -6.46
CA ARG A 189 -8.48 6.19 -5.85
C ARG A 189 -9.57 6.50 -4.85
N CYS A 190 -9.37 7.54 -4.02
CA CYS A 190 -10.33 7.92 -3.00
C CYS A 190 -10.55 9.43 -2.94
N GLN A 191 -11.71 9.79 -2.38
CA GLN A 191 -12.05 11.19 -2.15
C GLN A 191 -10.98 11.88 -1.28
N GLY A 192 -10.47 13.02 -1.76
CA GLY A 192 -9.45 13.82 -1.10
C GLY A 192 -7.99 13.45 -1.45
N GLU A 193 -7.76 12.45 -2.31
CA GLU A 193 -6.43 12.25 -2.91
C GLU A 193 -6.12 13.39 -3.87
N ALA A 194 -4.95 14.02 -3.69
CA ALA A 194 -4.49 15.09 -4.55
C ALA A 194 -4.18 14.54 -5.94
N ILE A 195 -4.68 15.24 -6.96
CA ILE A 195 -4.39 14.95 -8.36
C ILE A 195 -3.16 15.79 -8.73
N PRO A 196 -2.06 15.16 -9.16
CA PRO A 196 -0.87 15.91 -9.57
C PRO A 196 -1.20 16.76 -10.79
N ALA A 197 -0.60 17.95 -10.88
CA ALA A 197 -0.79 18.84 -12.03
C ALA A 197 -0.26 18.22 -13.32
N GLU A 198 0.85 17.48 -13.22
CA GLU A 198 1.46 16.74 -14.32
C GLU A 198 1.77 15.30 -13.91
N VAL A 199 1.72 14.40 -14.89
CA VAL A 199 2.13 13.00 -14.74
C VAL A 199 3.11 12.62 -15.84
N ALA A 200 3.99 11.68 -15.52
CA ALA A 200 4.95 11.16 -16.49
C ALA A 200 4.24 10.36 -17.60
N THR A 201 4.79 10.43 -18.81
CA THR A 201 4.34 9.70 -19.99
C THR A 201 5.48 8.95 -20.65
N LEU A 202 5.17 7.81 -21.24
CA LEU A 202 6.05 7.05 -22.12
C LEU A 202 5.35 6.87 -23.45
N ILE A 203 5.92 7.39 -24.53
CA ILE A 203 5.28 7.38 -25.85
C ILE A 203 6.20 6.67 -26.82
N GLU A 204 5.69 5.64 -27.49
CA GLU A 204 6.41 4.97 -28.58
C GLU A 204 6.64 5.97 -29.71
N TRP A 205 7.91 6.21 -30.04
CA TRP A 205 8.29 6.99 -31.20
C TRP A 205 8.39 6.09 -32.42
N ARG A 206 7.85 6.57 -33.54
CA ARG A 206 7.99 5.97 -34.85
C ARG A 206 8.34 7.05 -35.86
N PRO A 207 9.19 6.72 -36.85
CA PRO A 207 9.47 7.64 -37.94
C PRO A 207 8.18 7.88 -38.74
N ALA A 208 7.84 9.15 -38.98
CA ALA A 208 6.73 9.54 -39.85
C ALA A 208 7.10 9.42 -41.35
N GLY A 209 8.39 9.37 -41.66
CA GLY A 209 8.93 9.23 -43.01
C GLY A 209 10.32 8.59 -43.01
N VAL A 210 10.85 8.31 -44.19
CA VAL A 210 12.12 7.58 -44.38
C VAL A 210 13.32 8.33 -43.78
N ASP A 211 13.28 9.66 -43.82
CA ASP A 211 14.36 10.54 -43.34
C ASP A 211 14.12 11.03 -41.90
N ASP A 212 13.08 10.54 -41.22
CA ASP A 212 12.75 10.97 -39.88
C ASP A 212 13.70 10.31 -38.87
N ILE A 213 14.45 11.15 -38.15
CA ILE A 213 15.48 10.71 -37.20
C ILE A 213 14.90 10.75 -35.80
N ALA A 214 15.16 9.69 -35.04
CA ALA A 214 14.76 9.63 -33.65
C ALA A 214 15.35 10.80 -32.84
N PRO A 215 14.58 11.44 -31.95
CA PRO A 215 15.13 12.42 -31.02
C PRO A 215 16.25 11.81 -30.17
N ASP A 216 17.24 12.62 -29.80
CA ASP A 216 18.42 12.18 -29.02
C ASP A 216 18.02 11.61 -27.65
N GLU A 217 16.90 12.07 -27.09
CA GLU A 217 16.32 11.62 -25.84
C GLU A 217 15.55 10.29 -25.94
N ALA A 218 15.41 9.70 -27.12
CA ALA A 218 14.69 8.45 -27.31
C ALA A 218 15.42 7.25 -26.69
N GLU A 219 14.74 6.57 -25.77
CA GLU A 219 15.27 5.36 -25.14
C GLU A 219 15.00 4.12 -25.98
N VAL A 220 15.98 3.21 -26.06
CA VAL A 220 15.80 1.91 -26.71
C VAL A 220 15.28 0.89 -25.71
N TRP A 221 14.08 0.36 -25.95
CA TRP A 221 13.44 -0.67 -25.12
C TRP A 221 13.30 -1.98 -25.89
N TYR A 222 13.74 -3.11 -25.32
CA TYR A 222 13.67 -4.44 -25.94
C TYR A 222 12.39 -5.19 -25.59
N ASP A 223 11.24 -4.60 -25.88
CA ASP A 223 9.94 -5.11 -25.46
C ASP A 223 8.91 -5.26 -26.59
N THR A 224 9.31 -5.19 -27.86
CA THR A 224 8.44 -5.52 -29.00
C THR A 224 8.44 -7.04 -29.23
N PRO A 225 7.36 -7.78 -28.94
CA PRO A 225 7.38 -9.24 -29.00
C PRO A 225 7.42 -9.80 -30.43
N VAL A 226 8.34 -10.71 -30.71
CA VAL A 226 8.41 -11.51 -31.95
C VAL A 226 7.90 -12.92 -31.73
N SER A 227 8.20 -13.49 -30.57
CA SER A 227 7.66 -14.78 -30.12
C SER A 227 7.54 -14.78 -28.60
N PHE A 228 6.55 -15.48 -28.07
CA PHE A 228 6.43 -15.78 -26.64
C PHE A 228 7.00 -17.15 -26.25
N ASP A 229 7.36 -17.99 -27.23
CA ASP A 229 7.93 -19.32 -27.01
C ASP A 229 8.87 -19.74 -28.18
N PRO A 230 10.21 -19.71 -28.00
CA PRO A 230 10.89 -19.04 -26.90
C PRO A 230 10.64 -17.53 -26.92
N PRO A 231 10.75 -16.83 -25.78
CA PRO A 231 10.56 -15.39 -25.73
C PRO A 231 11.65 -14.64 -26.52
N VAL A 232 11.25 -13.92 -27.57
CA VAL A 232 12.13 -13.11 -28.42
C VAL A 232 11.50 -11.73 -28.59
N HIS A 233 12.30 -10.68 -28.39
CA HIS A 233 11.85 -9.30 -28.47
C HIS A 233 12.78 -8.47 -29.37
N GLN A 234 12.20 -7.52 -30.07
CA GLN A 234 12.88 -6.49 -30.86
C GLN A 234 12.92 -5.16 -30.10
N PRO A 235 13.89 -4.29 -30.43
CA PRO A 235 13.92 -2.94 -29.88
C PRO A 235 12.75 -2.09 -30.41
N ARG A 236 12.33 -1.10 -29.63
CA ARG A 236 11.55 0.06 -30.06
C ARG A 236 12.07 1.30 -29.35
N LEU A 237 11.71 2.47 -29.88
CA LEU A 237 12.10 3.76 -29.32
C LEU A 237 10.96 4.32 -28.47
N VAL A 238 11.29 4.81 -27.28
CA VAL A 238 10.35 5.32 -26.30
C VAL A 238 10.81 6.70 -25.82
N LEU A 239 9.94 7.69 -25.96
CA LEU A 239 10.16 9.04 -25.45
C LEU A 239 9.55 9.16 -24.05
N ARG A 240 10.32 9.70 -23.11
CA ARG A 240 9.82 10.11 -21.80
C ARG A 240 9.37 11.55 -21.87
N GLY A 241 8.24 11.84 -21.25
CA GLY A 241 7.73 13.20 -21.11
C GLY A 241 6.88 13.36 -19.86
N SER A 242 6.23 14.51 -19.75
CA SER A 242 5.14 14.75 -18.82
C SER A 242 3.95 15.34 -19.57
N MET A 243 2.77 15.23 -18.97
CA MET A 243 1.58 15.89 -19.48
C MET A 243 0.70 16.39 -18.35
N ALA A 244 0.02 17.51 -18.58
CA ALA A 244 -1.03 17.99 -17.70
C ALA A 244 -2.21 17.02 -17.70
N VAL A 245 -2.86 16.87 -16.54
CA VAL A 245 -4.02 15.99 -16.38
C VAL A 245 -5.16 16.66 -15.65
N ASP A 246 -6.35 16.49 -16.20
CA ASP A 246 -7.58 16.85 -15.52
C ASP A 246 -8.04 15.75 -14.57
N GLY A 247 -8.72 16.17 -13.50
CA GLY A 247 -9.24 15.27 -12.48
C GLY A 247 -10.63 14.74 -12.77
N GLY A 248 -10.79 13.43 -12.71
CA GLY A 248 -12.10 12.75 -12.71
C GLY A 248 -12.62 12.45 -11.29
N PRO A 249 -13.86 11.94 -11.18
CA PRO A 249 -14.41 11.51 -9.89
C PRO A 249 -13.61 10.36 -9.26
N PRO A 250 -13.54 10.27 -7.92
CA PRO A 250 -12.82 9.20 -7.23
C PRO A 250 -13.51 7.84 -7.43
N VAL A 251 -12.69 6.78 -7.51
CA VAL A 251 -13.17 5.40 -7.70
C VAL A 251 -13.82 4.83 -6.43
N LEU A 252 -13.25 5.12 -5.26
CA LEU A 252 -13.68 4.60 -3.97
C LEU A 252 -14.07 5.74 -3.02
N ARG A 253 -15.11 5.52 -2.23
CA ARG A 253 -15.34 6.29 -1.01
C ARG A 253 -14.44 5.72 0.07
N ARG A 254 -13.69 6.58 0.74
CA ARG A 254 -12.85 6.16 1.87
C ARG A 254 -13.78 5.53 2.92
N PRO A 255 -13.55 4.27 3.36
CA PRO A 255 -14.36 3.71 4.42
C PRO A 255 -14.27 4.62 5.65
N PRO A 256 -15.38 4.84 6.38
CA PRO A 256 -15.32 5.63 7.60
C PRO A 256 -14.31 5.01 8.54
N SER A 257 -13.59 5.85 9.30
CA SER A 257 -12.72 5.34 10.35
C SER A 257 -13.54 4.44 11.28
N PRO A 258 -13.01 3.28 11.70
CA PRO A 258 -13.73 2.45 12.65
C PRO A 258 -14.04 3.28 13.90
N PRO A 259 -15.25 3.17 14.47
CA PRO A 259 -15.59 3.89 15.69
C PRO A 259 -14.57 3.51 16.76
N ARG A 260 -14.04 4.50 17.46
CA ARG A 260 -13.17 4.29 18.62
C ARG A 260 -13.99 4.63 19.85
N PRO A 261 -14.64 3.65 20.51
CA PRO A 261 -15.36 3.90 21.75
C PRO A 261 -14.40 4.49 22.78
N ARG A 262 -14.87 5.46 23.55
CA ARG A 262 -14.10 6.10 24.62
C ARG A 262 -14.95 6.14 25.86
N ALA A 263 -14.30 6.23 27.02
CA ALA A 263 -14.99 6.50 28.27
C ALA A 263 -15.67 7.86 28.16
N ASP A 264 -16.99 7.89 28.38
CA ASP A 264 -17.75 9.13 28.48
C ASP A 264 -18.11 9.38 29.93
N TYR A 265 -17.33 10.23 30.61
CA TYR A 265 -17.54 10.59 32.00
C TYR A 265 -18.84 11.38 32.25
N LYS A 266 -19.47 11.93 31.21
CA LYS A 266 -20.76 12.63 31.32
C LYS A 266 -21.95 11.66 31.25
N ASN A 267 -21.74 10.47 30.70
CA ASN A 267 -22.77 9.44 30.58
C ASN A 267 -23.22 8.92 31.97
N ALA A 268 -24.53 8.92 32.22
CA ALA A 268 -25.09 8.49 33.51
C ALA A 268 -24.91 6.99 33.78
N GLU A 269 -25.06 6.16 32.74
CA GLU A 269 -24.91 4.71 32.87
C GLU A 269 -23.44 4.34 33.11
N TYR A 270 -22.49 5.00 32.42
CA TYR A 270 -21.06 4.81 32.71
C TYR A 270 -20.71 5.13 34.17
N ARG A 271 -21.25 6.24 34.71
CA ARG A 271 -21.06 6.59 36.12
C ARG A 271 -21.60 5.52 37.07
N LYS A 272 -22.76 4.92 36.74
CA LYS A 272 -23.35 3.80 37.48
C LYS A 272 -22.46 2.55 37.42
N ARG A 273 -21.96 2.18 36.22
CA ARG A 273 -21.04 1.05 36.04
C ARG A 273 -19.73 1.23 36.79
N ARG A 274 -19.17 2.44 36.77
CA ARG A 274 -17.98 2.80 37.54
C ARG A 274 -18.19 2.65 39.05
N ALA A 275 -19.32 3.14 39.58
CA ALA A 275 -19.65 3.00 40.99
C ALA A 275 -19.82 1.53 41.39
N ALA A 276 -20.58 0.76 40.60
CA ALA A 276 -20.77 -0.66 40.82
C ALA A 276 -19.46 -1.45 40.80
N ARG A 277 -18.51 -1.08 39.91
CA ARG A 277 -17.19 -1.73 39.89
C ARG A 277 -16.36 -1.41 41.13
N LEU A 278 -16.35 -0.16 41.60
CA LEU A 278 -15.67 0.22 42.84
C LEU A 278 -16.22 -0.55 44.04
N GLU A 279 -17.55 -0.71 44.11
CA GLU A 279 -18.21 -1.47 45.17
C GLU A 279 -17.89 -2.97 45.10
N ALA A 280 -17.93 -3.56 43.89
CA ALA A 280 -17.59 -4.96 43.67
C ALA A 280 -16.13 -5.29 44.03
N ASP A 281 -15.22 -4.32 43.88
CA ASP A 281 -13.82 -4.43 44.32
C ASP A 281 -13.62 -3.99 45.78
N HIS A 282 -14.70 -3.84 46.55
CA HIS A 282 -14.69 -3.42 47.96
C HIS A 282 -14.00 -2.08 48.22
N GLY A 283 -13.98 -1.18 47.23
CA GLY A 283 -13.28 0.10 47.30
C GLY A 283 -11.76 -0.04 47.35
N LEU A 284 -11.20 -1.21 46.99
CA LEU A 284 -9.77 -1.49 47.02
C LEU A 284 -9.18 -1.58 45.61
N CYS A 285 -7.95 -1.10 45.48
CA CYS A 285 -7.15 -1.25 44.28
C CYS A 285 -6.86 -2.72 44.05
N VAL A 286 -7.26 -3.28 42.90
CA VAL A 286 -7.07 -4.70 42.60
C VAL A 286 -5.58 -5.10 42.63
N PHE A 287 -4.69 -4.15 42.29
CA PHE A 287 -3.24 -4.35 42.21
C PHE A 287 -2.53 -4.24 43.57
N CYS A 288 -2.65 -3.10 44.26
CA CYS A 288 -1.87 -2.81 45.49
C CYS A 288 -2.68 -2.83 46.79
N LYS A 289 -4.00 -3.05 46.72
CA LYS A 289 -4.92 -3.08 47.87
C LYS A 289 -5.09 -1.78 48.67
N ASN A 290 -4.47 -0.66 48.26
CA ASN A 290 -4.84 0.66 48.78
C ASN A 290 -6.26 1.07 48.34
N ALA A 291 -6.84 2.06 48.99
CA ALA A 291 -8.14 2.63 48.58
C ALA A 291 -8.17 3.01 47.09
N ALA A 292 -9.15 2.44 46.36
CA ALA A 292 -9.40 2.75 44.98
C ALA A 292 -10.16 4.07 44.85
N THR A 293 -9.70 4.92 43.92
CA THR A 293 -10.31 6.22 43.65
C THR A 293 -10.79 6.34 42.20
N THR A 294 -10.41 5.37 41.35
CA THR A 294 -10.79 5.34 39.94
C THR A 294 -10.93 3.90 39.45
N VAL A 295 -11.41 3.77 38.22
CA VAL A 295 -11.45 2.51 37.48
C VAL A 295 -10.55 2.60 36.25
N GLN A 296 -9.91 1.49 35.89
CA GLN A 296 -9.17 1.31 34.64
C GLN A 296 -10.02 0.46 33.69
N HIS A 297 -10.06 0.83 32.41
CA HIS A 297 -10.61 -0.03 31.37
C HIS A 297 -9.61 -1.13 31.04
N ILE A 298 -10.04 -2.38 31.07
CA ILE A 298 -9.31 -3.54 30.56
C ILE A 298 -9.58 -3.71 29.05
N THR A 299 -10.74 -3.24 28.58
CA THR A 299 -11.05 -3.15 27.15
C THR A 299 -12.03 -2.00 26.89
N TYR A 300 -11.94 -1.40 25.71
CA TYR A 300 -12.85 -0.34 25.25
C TYR A 300 -14.00 -0.87 24.38
N ARG A 301 -14.14 -2.20 24.18
CA ARG A 301 -15.12 -2.79 23.25
C ARG A 301 -16.58 -2.37 23.51
N ARG A 302 -16.93 -2.09 24.76
CA ARG A 302 -18.28 -1.64 25.18
C ARG A 302 -18.28 -0.26 25.86
N ALA A 303 -17.20 0.51 25.70
CA ALA A 303 -17.06 1.78 26.40
C ALA A 303 -18.10 2.81 25.93
N GLY A 304 -18.62 3.59 26.87
CA GLY A 304 -19.68 4.58 26.65
C GLY A 304 -20.99 4.25 27.36
N GLY A 305 -20.95 3.46 28.45
CA GLY A 305 -22.12 3.16 29.29
C GLY A 305 -22.63 1.72 29.20
N ASN A 306 -22.06 0.87 28.36
CA ASN A 306 -22.45 -0.55 28.26
C ASN A 306 -21.37 -1.49 28.80
N GLU A 307 -20.48 -0.99 29.66
CA GLU A 307 -19.36 -1.76 30.22
C GLU A 307 -19.87 -2.94 31.05
N ALA A 308 -19.33 -4.13 30.76
CA ALA A 308 -19.53 -5.30 31.59
C ALA A 308 -18.62 -5.24 32.82
N PRO A 309 -18.93 -5.98 33.91
CA PRO A 309 -18.10 -5.99 35.10
C PRO A 309 -16.63 -6.33 34.85
N GLY A 310 -16.33 -7.18 33.87
CA GLY A 310 -14.96 -7.55 33.48
C GLY A 310 -14.24 -6.56 32.57
N ASP A 311 -14.91 -5.49 32.11
CA ASP A 311 -14.28 -4.46 31.28
C ASP A 311 -13.54 -3.42 32.11
N LEU A 312 -13.79 -3.40 33.43
CA LEU A 312 -13.29 -2.41 34.36
C LEU A 312 -12.63 -3.10 35.56
N CYS A 313 -11.63 -2.46 36.15
CA CYS A 313 -11.10 -2.82 37.46
C CYS A 313 -10.83 -1.59 38.31
N ALA A 314 -11.04 -1.68 39.63
CA ALA A 314 -10.77 -0.60 40.56
C ALA A 314 -9.28 -0.43 40.81
N LEU A 315 -8.78 0.82 40.71
CA LEU A 315 -7.39 1.17 40.99
C LEU A 315 -7.29 2.39 41.89
N CYS A 316 -6.22 2.44 42.69
CA CYS A 316 -5.79 3.68 43.30
C CYS A 316 -5.15 4.58 42.23
N ARG A 317 -5.10 5.89 42.47
CA ARG A 317 -4.62 6.88 41.49
C ARG A 317 -3.21 6.57 40.98
N LEU A 318 -2.30 6.18 41.87
CA LEU A 318 -0.92 5.85 41.51
C LEU A 318 -0.82 4.62 40.61
N CYS A 319 -1.59 3.56 40.87
CA CYS A 319 -1.57 2.36 40.03
C CYS A 319 -2.23 2.64 38.67
N HIS A 320 -3.31 3.43 38.65
CA HIS A 320 -3.93 3.87 37.41
C HIS A 320 -2.95 4.69 36.56
N ASP A 321 -2.27 5.69 37.15
CA ASP A 321 -1.28 6.50 36.43
C ASP A 321 -0.16 5.62 35.86
N ALA A 322 0.37 4.66 36.63
CA ALA A 322 1.40 3.73 36.17
C ALA A 322 0.92 2.88 34.98
N VAL A 323 -0.28 2.29 35.08
CA VAL A 323 -0.87 1.50 34.00
C VAL A 323 -1.05 2.35 32.74
N THR A 324 -1.62 3.54 32.86
CA THR A 324 -1.79 4.44 31.70
C THR A 324 -0.47 4.87 31.08
N MET A 325 0.59 5.01 31.88
CA MET A 325 1.92 5.37 31.40
C MET A 325 2.54 4.26 30.54
N ILE A 326 2.34 2.99 30.93
CA ILE A 326 2.78 1.83 30.15
C ILE A 326 1.98 1.71 28.84
N GLU A 327 0.68 2.04 28.87
CA GLU A 327 -0.16 1.98 27.68
C GLU A 327 0.27 2.99 26.59
N TYR A 328 0.88 4.12 26.98
CA TYR A 328 1.46 5.06 26.04
C TYR A 328 2.65 4.44 25.32
N GLY A 329 2.51 4.25 23.99
CA GLY A 329 3.56 3.70 23.13
C GLY A 329 3.36 2.24 22.72
N MET A 330 2.46 1.49 23.37
CA MET A 330 2.27 0.06 23.08
C MET A 330 1.25 -0.25 21.98
N GLY A 331 0.53 0.74 21.46
CA GLY A 331 -0.37 0.55 20.31
C GLY A 331 -1.49 -0.49 20.53
N LEU A 332 -1.99 -0.64 21.76
CA LEU A 332 -2.86 -1.75 22.21
C LEU A 332 -4.28 -1.82 21.57
N GLY A 333 -4.62 -0.92 20.65
CA GLY A 333 -5.92 -0.95 19.96
C GLY A 333 -7.11 -0.70 20.90
N LEU A 334 -8.03 -1.67 21.00
CA LEU A 334 -9.18 -1.63 21.91
C LEU A 334 -8.90 -2.30 23.27
N ASP A 335 -7.90 -3.16 23.36
CA ASP A 335 -7.56 -3.85 24.59
C ASP A 335 -6.60 -2.99 25.42
N ARG A 336 -6.63 -3.19 26.73
CA ARG A 336 -5.87 -2.39 27.70
C ARG A 336 -5.21 -3.30 28.71
N ILE A 337 -4.31 -2.74 29.51
CA ILE A 337 -3.60 -3.51 30.51
C ILE A 337 -4.58 -3.91 31.61
N ASP A 338 -4.68 -5.22 31.83
CA ASP A 338 -5.32 -5.80 32.99
C ASP A 338 -4.29 -5.93 34.13
N PRO A 339 -4.37 -5.10 35.17
CA PRO A 339 -3.40 -5.11 36.27
C PRO A 339 -3.43 -6.39 37.11
N THR A 340 -4.47 -7.22 36.95
CA THR A 340 -4.56 -8.50 37.67
C THR A 340 -3.72 -9.60 37.03
N GLN A 341 -3.30 -9.42 35.78
CA GLN A 341 -2.51 -10.42 35.07
C GLN A 341 -1.05 -10.39 35.54
N PRO A 342 -0.45 -11.54 35.93
CA PRO A 342 0.90 -11.59 36.49
C PRO A 342 1.98 -10.96 35.60
N ARG A 343 1.83 -11.07 34.27
CA ARG A 343 2.79 -10.54 33.28
C ARG A 343 3.06 -9.03 33.38
N TRP A 344 2.13 -8.26 33.94
CA TRP A 344 2.27 -6.81 34.06
C TRP A 344 2.82 -6.37 35.41
N ARG A 345 3.01 -7.29 36.34
CA ARG A 345 3.29 -6.95 37.74
C ARG A 345 4.58 -6.16 37.90
N ASP A 346 5.68 -6.66 37.35
CA ASP A 346 6.99 -6.06 37.53
C ASP A 346 7.07 -4.69 36.84
N GLU A 347 6.48 -4.58 35.65
CA GLU A 347 6.43 -3.34 34.89
C GLU A 347 5.62 -2.28 35.64
N ILE A 348 4.44 -2.61 36.15
CA ILE A 348 3.62 -1.69 36.94
C ILE A 348 4.35 -1.26 38.23
N LEU A 349 5.08 -2.16 38.89
CA LEU A 349 5.87 -1.81 40.09
C LEU A 349 7.01 -0.85 39.76
N ARG A 350 7.74 -1.11 38.67
CA ARG A 350 8.83 -0.25 38.17
C ARG A 350 8.31 1.16 37.86
N THR A 351 7.28 1.25 37.02
CA THR A 351 6.64 2.51 36.63
C THR A 351 6.06 3.27 37.83
N ARG A 352 5.50 2.57 38.83
CA ARG A 352 5.09 3.20 40.09
C ARG A 352 6.27 3.84 40.83
N GLY A 353 7.40 3.14 40.91
CA GLY A 353 8.62 3.63 41.56
C GLY A 353 9.12 4.91 40.90
N GLU A 354 9.15 4.93 39.56
CA GLU A 354 9.52 6.11 38.75
C GLU A 354 8.59 7.30 39.05
N ILE A 355 7.27 7.08 39.06
CA ILE A 355 6.29 8.14 39.37
C ILE A 355 6.49 8.69 40.79
N LEU A 356 6.77 7.82 41.77
CA LEU A 356 7.00 8.24 43.16
C LEU A 356 8.30 9.05 43.29
N SER A 357 9.39 8.60 42.65
CA SER A 357 10.66 9.33 42.65
C SER A 357 10.48 10.72 42.06
N PHE A 358 9.85 10.81 40.89
CA PHE A 358 9.59 12.07 40.20
C PHE A 358 8.72 13.02 41.04
N ARG A 359 7.63 12.53 41.65
CA ARG A 359 6.76 13.35 42.52
C ARG A 359 7.48 13.82 43.78
N SER A 360 8.37 12.99 44.35
CA SER A 360 9.18 13.34 45.50
C SER A 360 10.19 14.45 45.16
N GLU A 361 10.87 14.32 44.03
CA GLU A 361 11.80 15.34 43.53
C GLU A 361 11.10 16.66 43.22
N ASP A 362 9.93 16.65 42.57
CA ASP A 362 9.17 17.88 42.29
C ASP A 362 8.72 18.56 43.59
N LYS A 363 8.26 17.78 44.58
CA LYS A 363 7.93 18.32 45.90
C LYS A 363 9.15 18.96 46.58
N ARG A 364 10.31 18.31 46.50
CA ARG A 364 11.58 18.84 47.04
C ARG A 364 11.99 20.13 46.32
N ARG A 365 11.88 20.17 44.98
CA ARG A 365 12.17 21.37 44.16
C ARG A 365 11.24 22.53 44.51
N ARG A 366 9.94 22.27 44.71
CA ARG A 366 8.97 23.29 45.12
C ARG A 366 9.28 23.83 46.51
N ALA A 367 9.53 22.96 47.48
CA ALA A 367 9.89 23.36 48.83
C ALA A 367 11.20 24.17 48.85
N LEU A 368 12.20 23.79 48.04
CA LEU A 368 13.43 24.56 47.87
C LEU A 368 13.16 25.94 47.26
N ARG A 369 12.31 26.04 46.22
CA ARG A 369 11.92 27.31 45.61
C ARG A 369 11.16 28.22 46.58
N GLU A 370 10.32 27.65 47.43
CA GLU A 370 9.56 28.38 48.44
C GLU A 370 10.47 28.87 49.56
N ALA A 371 11.38 28.03 50.06
CA ALA A 371 12.42 28.42 51.02
C ALA A 371 13.34 29.51 50.45
N LEU A 372 13.74 29.41 49.18
CA LEU A 372 14.50 30.46 48.48
C LEU A 372 13.72 31.77 48.38
N ARG A 373 12.38 31.73 48.22
CA ARG A 373 11.51 32.92 48.22
C ARG A 373 11.27 33.53 49.60
N GLU A 374 11.64 32.84 50.67
CA GLU A 374 11.54 33.33 52.05
C GLU A 374 12.91 33.70 52.63
N ALA A 375 14.01 33.27 52.00
CA ALA A 375 15.37 33.56 52.43
C ALA A 375 15.73 35.07 52.34
N PRO A 376 16.64 35.57 53.19
CA PRO A 376 17.25 36.91 53.06
C PRO A 376 17.87 37.19 51.67
N GLU A 377 17.95 38.46 51.26
CA GLU A 377 18.33 38.86 49.89
C GLU A 377 19.76 38.46 49.49
N ASP A 378 20.69 38.47 50.45
CA ASP A 378 22.08 38.05 50.31
C ASP A 378 22.20 36.57 49.93
N ILE A 379 21.43 35.69 50.58
CA ILE A 379 21.40 34.25 50.30
C ILE A 379 20.75 33.96 48.93
N ARG A 380 19.76 34.75 48.51
CA ARG A 380 19.12 34.57 47.19
C ARG A 380 20.07 34.91 46.04
N ARG A 381 20.92 35.92 46.19
CA ARG A 381 21.91 36.32 45.18
C ARG A 381 22.97 35.24 44.96
N GLU A 382 23.50 34.70 46.06
CA GLU A 382 24.56 33.69 46.02
C GLU A 382 24.11 32.39 45.31
N VAL A 383 22.88 31.91 45.58
CA VAL A 383 22.33 30.70 44.95
C VAL A 383 21.95 30.90 43.47
N LEU A 384 21.60 32.12 43.05
CA LEU A 384 21.29 32.43 41.66
C LEU A 384 22.56 32.57 40.80
N GLU A 385 23.65 33.08 41.38
CA GLU A 385 24.95 33.20 40.71
C GLU A 385 25.65 31.83 40.51
N GLU A 386 25.45 30.86 41.43
CA GLU A 386 26.00 29.49 41.28
C GLU A 386 25.19 28.58 40.34
N GLY A 387 23.96 28.95 39.97
CA GLY A 387 23.08 28.15 39.12
C GLY A 387 23.20 28.41 37.60
N GLU A 388 23.95 29.43 37.19
CA GLU A 388 24.19 29.80 35.78
C GLU A 388 25.58 29.35 35.24
N ALA A 389 26.39 28.68 36.07
CA ALA A 389 27.63 27.99 35.68
C ALA A 389 27.37 26.48 35.47
#